data_AF-A0A917QEK0-F1
#
_entry.id   AF-A0A917QEK0-F1
#
_cell.length_a   1.000
_cell.length_b   1.000
_cell.length_c   1.000
_cell.angle_alpha   90.00
_cell.angle_beta   90.00
_cell.angle_gamma   90.00
#
_symmetry.space_group_name_H-M   'P 1'
#
loop_
_entity.id
_entity.type
_entity.pdbx_description
1 polymer ?
#
loop_
_entity_poly.entity_id
_entity_poly.type
_entity_poly.pdbx_seq_one_letter_code
_entity_poly.pdbx_strand_id
1 'polypeptide(L)'
;MSFPTALEQLFLELVNQARADPAGELARFNALNDSLLPGRQDMGNLNEGLSAGRISADPKQPLAFIPTLGDAARGHSSDMLRQSYFAHQGLDGRSPSERGFAAGWDRGASGWTFGENIAFSGSTAPGYAERVETLIAHHLGLFQSSGHRVNLMNPDFSETGVGQAMGAYTINGATYGSSSLFTQKFADAGRTYITGVVIDDRDGDRFYDIGEGRGGIEIVATGAAGAVATATWDAGGYTLQVAPGTYTVTFSGTALASPVVRTVTVGADNVKVDVRVQDAGAPTIGDGGQTPGTGVPVAGDGTLRLLPGMERVAGTVGLDTLVVDAGRGAIVVDVQPDGSVTVAVGGAAPVVLTSVERVRLDDGTVAFDVDGAAGKAYRLYEAAFDRTPDEGGLGFWIGVFDAGASIQAVAAAFVGSAEFASLYGQVDDAGFVDLLYRNILDRAGEAGGTAYWISELADGMSRGDVLASFSDGTENRARTADAIADGIWYV
;
A
#
# COMPACT_ATOMS: atom_id res chain seq x y z
N MET A 1 4.35 -6.15 -30.75
CA MET A 1 3.58 -6.10 -29.50
C MET A 1 4.19 -5.03 -28.62
N SER A 2 3.36 -4.14 -28.09
CA SER A 2 3.82 -3.03 -27.26
C SER A 2 3.72 -3.41 -25.78
N PHE A 3 4.80 -3.13 -25.05
CA PHE A 3 4.83 -3.26 -23.59
C PHE A 3 4.25 -2.00 -22.93
N PRO A 4 3.93 -2.04 -21.63
CA PRO A 4 3.47 -0.86 -20.90
C PRO A 4 4.52 0.25 -20.93
N THR A 5 4.05 1.49 -21.09
CA THR A 5 4.80 2.69 -20.66
C THR A 5 4.92 2.72 -19.13
N ALA A 6 5.78 3.58 -18.57
CA ALA A 6 5.89 3.72 -17.11
C ALA A 6 4.56 4.14 -16.45
N LEU A 7 3.77 5.01 -17.09
CA LEU A 7 2.43 5.39 -16.62
C LEU A 7 1.44 4.22 -16.64
N GLU A 8 1.46 3.42 -17.70
CA GLU A 8 0.62 2.23 -17.81
C GLU A 8 1.05 1.12 -16.83
N GLN A 9 2.35 1.00 -16.54
CA GLN A 9 2.86 0.12 -15.50
C GLN A 9 2.35 0.58 -14.13
N LEU A 10 2.49 1.86 -13.77
CA LEU A 10 1.93 2.40 -12.52
C LEU A 10 0.44 2.09 -12.38
N PHE A 11 -0.34 2.25 -13.45
CA PHE A 11 -1.77 1.92 -13.40
C PHE A 11 -2.02 0.44 -13.12
N LEU A 12 -1.25 -0.46 -13.73
CA LEU A 12 -1.32 -1.88 -13.45
C LEU A 12 -1.01 -2.19 -11.98
N GLU A 13 0.01 -1.52 -11.42
CA GLU A 13 0.39 -1.67 -10.02
C GLU A 13 -0.70 -1.16 -9.08
N LEU A 14 -1.34 -0.03 -9.36
CA LEU A 14 -2.52 0.44 -8.61
C LEU A 14 -3.69 -0.55 -8.67
N VAL A 15 -3.93 -1.17 -9.83
CA VAL A 15 -4.96 -2.20 -9.98
C VAL A 15 -4.63 -3.46 -9.16
N ASN A 16 -3.38 -3.90 -9.19
CA ASN A 16 -2.96 -5.07 -8.43
C ASN A 16 -2.91 -4.80 -6.92
N GLN A 17 -2.53 -3.59 -6.50
CA GLN A 17 -2.64 -3.13 -5.11
C GLN A 17 -4.11 -3.16 -4.66
N ALA A 18 -5.01 -2.59 -5.45
CA ALA A 18 -6.44 -2.59 -5.16
C ALA A 18 -7.06 -3.99 -5.06
N ARG A 19 -6.55 -4.93 -5.86
CA ARG A 19 -7.00 -6.32 -5.87
C ARG A 19 -6.46 -7.10 -4.68
N ALA A 20 -5.21 -6.84 -4.29
CA ALA A 20 -4.58 -7.47 -3.14
C ALA A 20 -5.18 -6.95 -1.82
N ASP A 21 -5.49 -5.65 -1.75
CA ASP A 21 -6.18 -5.02 -0.62
C ASP A 21 -7.38 -4.17 -1.06
N PRO A 22 -8.57 -4.78 -1.17
CA PRO A 22 -9.77 -4.07 -1.54
C PRO A 22 -10.23 -3.07 -0.47
N ALA A 23 -10.00 -3.35 0.81
CA ALA A 23 -10.43 -2.48 1.89
C ALA A 23 -9.53 -1.24 1.99
N GLY A 24 -8.22 -1.39 1.90
CA GLY A 24 -7.32 -0.25 1.80
C GLY A 24 -7.47 0.53 0.51
N GLU A 25 -7.89 -0.09 -0.61
CA GLU A 25 -8.26 0.68 -1.81
C GLU A 25 -9.42 1.64 -1.54
N LEU A 26 -10.43 1.21 -0.77
CA LEU A 26 -11.53 2.09 -0.38
C LEU A 26 -11.03 3.25 0.49
N ALA A 27 -10.14 2.97 1.44
CA ALA A 27 -9.53 4.01 2.27
C ALA A 27 -8.69 4.98 1.43
N ARG A 28 -7.85 4.46 0.51
CA ARG A 28 -7.03 5.25 -0.41
C ARG A 28 -7.88 6.11 -1.32
N PHE A 29 -8.98 5.58 -1.84
CA PHE A 29 -9.97 6.33 -2.61
C PHE A 29 -10.47 7.52 -1.80
N ASN A 30 -11.03 7.31 -0.60
CA ASN A 30 -11.57 8.39 0.22
C ASN A 30 -10.51 9.42 0.61
N ALA A 31 -9.28 8.99 0.91
CA ALA A 31 -8.18 9.89 1.26
C ALA A 31 -7.73 10.80 0.09
N LEU A 32 -7.83 10.31 -1.15
CA LEU A 32 -7.38 11.03 -2.35
C LEU A 32 -8.53 11.68 -3.15
N ASN A 33 -9.77 11.36 -2.81
CA ASN A 33 -10.95 11.75 -3.57
C ASN A 33 -11.05 13.27 -3.71
N ASP A 34 -10.91 14.02 -2.61
CA ASP A 34 -11.01 15.48 -2.62
C ASP A 34 -9.92 16.16 -3.46
N SER A 35 -8.71 15.59 -3.49
CA SER A 35 -7.56 16.21 -4.16
C SER A 35 -7.47 15.86 -5.65
N LEU A 36 -7.83 14.62 -6.03
CA LEU A 36 -7.67 14.11 -7.39
C LEU A 36 -8.99 14.06 -8.19
N LEU A 37 -10.13 14.04 -7.50
CA LEU A 37 -11.47 13.96 -8.10
C LEU A 37 -12.43 15.00 -7.48
N PRO A 38 -12.13 16.31 -7.58
CA PRO A 38 -12.89 17.33 -6.87
C PRO A 38 -14.39 17.28 -7.19
N GLY A 39 -15.22 17.26 -6.15
CA GLY A 39 -16.68 17.20 -6.24
C GLY A 39 -17.27 15.79 -6.34
N ARG A 40 -16.44 14.74 -6.29
CA ARG A 40 -16.90 13.36 -6.11
C ARG A 40 -17.13 13.06 -4.64
N GLN A 41 -18.12 12.22 -4.34
CA GLN A 41 -18.43 11.79 -2.97
C GLN A 41 -17.57 10.60 -2.58
N ASP A 42 -17.17 10.58 -1.31
CA ASP A 42 -16.56 9.42 -0.67
C ASP A 42 -17.48 8.22 -0.74
N MET A 43 -16.86 7.04 -0.79
CA MET A 43 -17.59 5.79 -0.76
C MET A 43 -17.71 5.27 0.67
N GLY A 44 -18.93 4.92 1.07
CA GLY A 44 -19.22 4.36 2.39
C GLY A 44 -18.87 2.87 2.52
N ASN A 45 -18.81 2.13 1.41
CA ASN A 45 -18.35 0.73 1.37
C ASN A 45 -18.05 0.24 -0.05
N LEU A 46 -17.37 -0.90 -0.15
CA LEU A 46 -17.01 -1.58 -1.42
C LEU A 46 -18.19 -1.84 -2.36
N ASN A 47 -19.37 -2.09 -1.81
CA ASN A 47 -20.59 -2.44 -2.55
C ASN A 47 -21.51 -1.24 -2.77
N GLU A 48 -21.03 0.00 -2.61
CA GLU A 48 -21.85 1.18 -2.86
C GLU A 48 -22.37 1.26 -4.31
N GLY A 49 -23.69 1.40 -4.47
CA GLY A 49 -24.33 1.32 -5.79
C GLY A 49 -24.41 -0.10 -6.37
N LEU A 50 -24.19 -1.13 -5.55
CA LEU A 50 -24.33 -2.55 -5.90
C LEU A 50 -25.23 -3.28 -4.89
N SER A 51 -25.66 -4.49 -5.23
CA SER A 51 -26.28 -5.40 -4.25
C SER A 51 -25.24 -5.79 -3.19
N ALA A 52 -25.68 -5.90 -1.93
CA ALA A 52 -24.82 -6.34 -0.83
C ALA A 52 -24.09 -7.65 -1.15
N GLY A 53 -22.78 -7.69 -0.89
CA GLY A 53 -21.94 -8.87 -1.14
C GLY A 53 -21.59 -9.12 -2.62
N ARG A 54 -21.91 -8.21 -3.55
CA ARG A 54 -21.52 -8.35 -4.96
C ARG A 54 -20.00 -8.40 -5.14
N ILE A 55 -19.26 -7.63 -4.36
CA ILE A 55 -17.81 -7.60 -4.30
C ILE A 55 -17.40 -8.06 -2.90
N SER A 56 -16.61 -9.13 -2.82
CA SER A 56 -15.99 -9.58 -1.56
C SER A 56 -14.84 -8.64 -1.17
N ALA A 57 -14.55 -8.53 0.13
CA ALA A 57 -13.36 -7.86 0.64
C ALA A 57 -12.10 -8.74 0.58
N ASP A 58 -12.23 -10.03 0.26
CA ASP A 58 -11.09 -10.95 0.17
C ASP A 58 -10.10 -10.50 -0.92
N PRO A 59 -8.78 -10.72 -0.74
CA PRO A 59 -7.78 -10.48 -1.77
C PRO A 59 -8.08 -11.25 -3.07
N LYS A 60 -7.70 -10.67 -4.20
CA LYS A 60 -7.83 -11.25 -5.55
C LYS A 60 -6.46 -11.45 -6.14
N GLN A 61 -6.33 -12.45 -6.99
CA GLN A 61 -5.10 -12.68 -7.73
C GLN A 61 -4.67 -11.42 -8.52
N PRO A 62 -3.35 -11.16 -8.61
CA PRO A 62 -2.83 -10.10 -9.45
C PRO A 62 -3.14 -10.39 -10.93
N LEU A 63 -3.38 -9.34 -11.70
CA LEU A 63 -3.54 -9.43 -13.14
C LEU A 63 -2.17 -9.39 -13.81
N ALA A 64 -1.92 -10.37 -14.67
CA ALA A 64 -0.75 -10.41 -15.53
C ALA A 64 -0.98 -9.59 -16.80
N PHE A 65 -0.02 -8.75 -17.18
CA PHE A 65 -0.15 -7.94 -18.39
C PHE A 65 0.16 -8.77 -19.64
N ILE A 66 -0.81 -8.84 -20.54
CA ILE A 66 -0.70 -9.57 -21.80
C ILE A 66 -0.55 -8.58 -22.96
N PRO A 67 0.59 -8.58 -23.69
CA PRO A 67 0.87 -7.57 -24.70
C PRO A 67 -0.19 -7.45 -25.81
N THR A 68 -0.85 -8.54 -26.19
CA THR A 68 -1.94 -8.50 -27.17
C THR A 68 -3.21 -7.81 -26.64
N LEU A 69 -3.52 -7.97 -25.35
CA LEU A 69 -4.58 -7.18 -24.70
C LEU A 69 -4.17 -5.70 -24.61
N GLY A 70 -2.89 -5.41 -24.33
CA GLY A 70 -2.35 -4.05 -24.33
C GLY A 70 -2.46 -3.36 -25.70
N ASP A 71 -2.09 -4.07 -26.77
CA ASP A 71 -2.26 -3.61 -28.16
C ASP A 71 -3.75 -3.30 -28.46
N ALA A 72 -4.66 -4.19 -28.04
CA ALA A 72 -6.10 -3.98 -28.22
C ALA A 72 -6.64 -2.80 -27.40
N ALA A 73 -6.16 -2.60 -26.17
CA ALA A 73 -6.56 -1.52 -25.29
C ALA A 73 -6.10 -0.16 -25.84
N ARG A 74 -4.81 -0.04 -26.18
CA ARG A 74 -4.25 1.21 -26.72
C ARG A 74 -4.82 1.55 -28.09
N GLY A 75 -5.10 0.53 -28.91
CA GLY A 75 -5.82 0.67 -30.16
C GLY A 75 -7.21 1.28 -29.96
N HIS A 76 -7.96 0.82 -28.97
CA HIS A 76 -9.29 1.35 -28.65
C HIS A 76 -9.24 2.78 -28.11
N SER A 77 -8.33 3.08 -27.17
CA SER A 77 -8.13 4.45 -26.67
C SER A 77 -7.79 5.43 -27.78
N SER A 78 -6.92 5.02 -28.71
CA SER A 78 -6.52 5.82 -29.87
C SER A 78 -7.67 5.98 -30.86
N ASP A 79 -8.54 4.98 -30.98
CA ASP A 79 -9.71 5.05 -31.84
C ASP A 79 -10.76 6.03 -31.30
N MET A 80 -11.08 5.94 -30.02
CA MET A 80 -11.94 6.90 -29.31
C MET A 80 -11.42 8.31 -29.45
N LEU A 81 -10.13 8.54 -29.17
CA LEU A 81 -9.49 9.84 -29.28
C LEU A 81 -9.61 10.43 -30.70
N ARG A 82 -9.21 9.66 -31.72
CA ARG A 82 -9.15 10.12 -33.12
C ARG A 82 -10.52 10.41 -33.71
N GLN A 83 -11.51 9.60 -33.36
CA GLN A 83 -12.85 9.68 -33.94
C GLN A 83 -13.83 10.46 -33.05
N SER A 84 -13.38 11.01 -31.92
CA SER A 84 -14.19 11.86 -31.03
C SER A 84 -15.48 11.18 -30.55
N TYR A 85 -15.35 9.95 -30.03
CA TYR A 85 -16.44 9.22 -29.38
C TYR A 85 -15.96 8.57 -28.08
N PHE A 86 -16.90 8.19 -27.20
CA PHE A 86 -16.61 7.50 -25.94
C PHE A 86 -17.59 6.34 -25.74
N ALA A 87 -17.18 5.13 -26.09
CA ALA A 87 -18.01 3.94 -26.00
C ALA A 87 -17.18 2.65 -25.93
N HIS A 88 -17.75 1.61 -25.32
CA HIS A 88 -17.17 0.26 -25.33
C HIS A 88 -17.21 -0.41 -26.71
N GLN A 89 -18.26 -0.16 -27.50
CA GLN A 89 -18.32 -0.65 -28.87
C GLN A 89 -17.59 0.34 -29.78
N GLY A 90 -16.72 -0.18 -30.64
CA GLY A 90 -16.06 0.64 -31.65
C GLY A 90 -17.07 1.11 -32.71
N LEU A 91 -16.76 2.22 -33.40
CA LEU A 91 -17.61 2.68 -34.53
C LEU A 91 -17.62 1.71 -35.71
N ASP A 92 -16.66 0.79 -35.76
CA ASP A 92 -16.61 -0.35 -36.66
C ASP A 92 -17.54 -1.51 -36.25
N GLY A 93 -18.27 -1.36 -35.15
CA GLY A 93 -19.21 -2.34 -34.60
C GLY A 93 -18.56 -3.42 -33.72
N ARG A 94 -17.23 -3.46 -33.61
CA ARG A 94 -16.56 -4.51 -32.82
C ARG A 94 -16.75 -4.30 -31.33
N SER A 95 -17.01 -5.40 -30.63
CA SER A 95 -17.03 -5.51 -29.18
C SER A 95 -15.61 -5.53 -28.58
N PRO A 96 -15.49 -5.33 -27.25
CA PRO A 96 -14.19 -5.38 -26.57
C PRO A 96 -13.40 -6.66 -26.78
N SER A 97 -14.06 -7.82 -26.76
CA SER A 97 -13.44 -9.13 -26.92
C SER A 97 -13.02 -9.39 -28.37
N GLU A 98 -13.83 -8.97 -29.35
CA GLU A 98 -13.44 -9.04 -30.77
C GLU A 98 -12.19 -8.23 -31.06
N ARG A 99 -12.02 -7.06 -30.41
CA ARG A 99 -10.75 -6.30 -30.48
C ARG A 99 -9.59 -7.06 -29.86
N GLY A 100 -9.80 -7.76 -28.74
CA GLY A 100 -8.79 -8.64 -28.13
C GLY A 100 -8.37 -9.77 -29.07
N PHE A 101 -9.34 -10.47 -29.69
CA PHE A 101 -9.06 -11.55 -30.64
C PHE A 101 -8.35 -11.03 -31.90
N ALA A 102 -8.76 -9.87 -32.41
CA ALA A 102 -8.11 -9.25 -33.57
C ALA A 102 -6.67 -8.84 -33.28
N ALA A 103 -6.33 -8.49 -32.04
CA ALA A 103 -4.97 -8.24 -31.60
C ALA A 103 -4.16 -9.51 -31.31
N GLY A 104 -4.77 -10.69 -31.46
CA GLY A 104 -4.11 -11.99 -31.28
C GLY A 104 -4.17 -12.55 -29.86
N TRP A 105 -5.06 -12.05 -29.00
CA TRP A 105 -5.31 -12.69 -27.70
C TRP A 105 -5.88 -14.10 -27.89
N ASP A 106 -5.20 -15.11 -27.35
CA ASP A 106 -5.61 -16.50 -27.45
C ASP A 106 -6.68 -16.83 -26.40
N ARG A 107 -7.82 -17.32 -26.88
CA ARG A 107 -9.00 -17.71 -26.11
C ARG A 107 -8.81 -18.99 -25.30
N GLY A 108 -7.70 -19.70 -25.50
CA GLY A 108 -7.46 -20.98 -24.86
C GLY A 108 -8.46 -22.06 -25.26
N ALA A 109 -8.28 -23.27 -24.71
CA ALA A 109 -9.12 -24.43 -25.02
C ALA A 109 -10.30 -24.62 -24.06
N SER A 110 -10.25 -24.00 -22.87
CA SER A 110 -11.12 -24.30 -21.72
C SER A 110 -12.25 -23.28 -21.49
N GLY A 111 -12.52 -22.41 -22.47
CA GLY A 111 -13.41 -21.26 -22.32
C GLY A 111 -12.65 -20.00 -21.94
N TRP A 112 -13.32 -18.85 -22.04
CA TRP A 112 -12.74 -17.54 -21.78
C TRP A 112 -13.76 -16.59 -21.18
N THR A 113 -13.28 -15.65 -20.38
CA THR A 113 -14.04 -14.49 -19.89
C THR A 113 -13.36 -13.21 -20.34
N PHE A 114 -14.14 -12.15 -20.58
CA PHE A 114 -13.61 -10.86 -21.04
C PHE A 114 -14.37 -9.70 -20.42
N GLY A 115 -13.64 -8.65 -20.03
CA GLY A 115 -14.19 -7.41 -19.49
C GLY A 115 -13.48 -6.19 -20.07
N GLU A 116 -14.11 -5.03 -19.97
CA GLU A 116 -13.50 -3.76 -20.35
C GLU A 116 -13.97 -2.63 -19.44
N ASN A 117 -13.02 -1.80 -19.02
CA ASN A 117 -13.25 -0.50 -18.44
C ASN A 117 -12.68 0.57 -19.39
N ILE A 118 -13.36 1.72 -19.49
CA ILE A 118 -12.86 2.89 -20.21
C ILE A 118 -12.97 4.13 -19.34
N ALA A 119 -12.01 5.04 -19.47
CA ALA A 119 -11.97 6.29 -18.74
C ALA A 119 -11.55 7.46 -19.64
N PHE A 120 -12.04 8.65 -19.30
CA PHE A 120 -11.77 9.89 -20.01
C PHE A 120 -11.54 11.02 -19.01
N SER A 121 -10.51 11.81 -19.26
CA SER A 121 -10.26 13.09 -18.61
C SER A 121 -9.68 14.07 -19.63
N GLY A 122 -10.01 15.35 -19.51
CA GLY A 122 -9.59 16.36 -20.48
C GLY A 122 -9.47 17.74 -19.84
N SER A 123 -8.49 18.51 -20.31
CA SER A 123 -8.26 19.87 -19.88
C SER A 123 -7.85 20.76 -21.06
N THR A 124 -8.06 22.06 -20.90
CA THR A 124 -7.48 23.09 -21.77
C THR A 124 -6.04 23.42 -21.37
N ALA A 125 -5.60 22.98 -20.19
CA ALA A 125 -4.22 23.16 -19.75
C ALA A 125 -3.27 22.23 -20.53
N PRO A 126 -2.16 22.74 -21.11
CA PRO A 126 -1.16 21.90 -21.74
C PRO A 126 -0.54 20.91 -20.75
N GLY A 127 -0.17 19.73 -21.23
CA GLY A 127 0.53 18.73 -20.42
C GLY A 127 -0.34 18.09 -19.33
N TYR A 128 -1.67 18.14 -19.44
CA TYR A 128 -2.58 17.56 -18.44
C TYR A 128 -2.64 16.03 -18.56
N ALA A 129 -2.75 15.51 -19.79
CA ALA A 129 -2.90 14.08 -20.05
C ALA A 129 -1.67 13.25 -19.62
N GLU A 130 -0.49 13.87 -19.66
CA GLU A 130 0.82 13.28 -19.40
C GLU A 130 1.15 13.16 -17.90
N ARG A 131 0.32 13.76 -17.04
CA ARG A 131 0.53 13.79 -15.59
C ARG A 131 0.26 12.43 -14.95
N VAL A 132 1.01 12.13 -13.89
CA VAL A 132 0.81 10.95 -13.05
C VAL A 132 -0.58 10.97 -12.41
N GLU A 133 -0.97 12.15 -11.91
CA GLU A 133 -2.25 12.41 -11.27
C GLU A 133 -3.43 12.10 -12.19
N THR A 134 -3.28 12.29 -13.50
CA THR A 134 -4.32 11.98 -14.48
C THR A 134 -4.59 10.48 -14.55
N LEU A 135 -3.55 9.65 -14.45
CA LEU A 135 -3.65 8.20 -14.43
C LEU A 135 -4.21 7.68 -13.11
N ILE A 136 -3.77 8.26 -11.98
CA ILE A 136 -4.32 7.95 -10.66
C ILE A 136 -5.81 8.32 -10.62
N ALA A 137 -6.20 9.48 -11.14
CA ALA A 137 -7.59 9.90 -11.24
C ALA A 137 -8.44 8.96 -12.12
N HIS A 138 -7.89 8.40 -13.21
CA HIS A 138 -8.58 7.35 -13.96
C HIS A 138 -8.82 6.12 -13.10
N HIS A 139 -7.82 5.65 -12.37
CA HIS A 139 -7.96 4.48 -11.50
C HIS A 139 -9.03 4.71 -10.43
N LEU A 140 -8.95 5.82 -9.70
CA LEU A 140 -9.91 6.19 -8.66
C LEU A 140 -11.32 6.39 -9.21
N GLY A 141 -11.46 7.01 -10.39
CA GLY A 141 -12.76 7.21 -11.03
C GLY A 141 -13.39 5.89 -11.52
N LEU A 142 -12.58 4.95 -12.00
CA LEU A 142 -13.00 3.60 -12.33
C LEU A 142 -13.37 2.81 -11.06
N PHE A 143 -12.62 2.97 -9.98
CA PHE A 143 -12.95 2.37 -8.70
C PHE A 143 -14.26 2.93 -8.13
N GLN A 144 -14.53 4.23 -8.24
CA GLN A 144 -15.79 4.83 -7.78
C GLN A 144 -17.01 4.33 -8.58
N SER A 145 -16.86 4.12 -9.88
CA SER A 145 -17.94 3.65 -10.76
C SER A 145 -18.29 2.19 -10.46
N SER A 146 -19.48 1.94 -9.92
CA SER A 146 -19.88 0.60 -9.46
C SER A 146 -19.73 -0.50 -10.52
N GLY A 147 -20.11 -0.23 -11.78
CA GLY A 147 -19.95 -1.17 -12.88
C GLY A 147 -18.49 -1.48 -13.23
N HIS A 148 -17.63 -0.46 -13.20
CA HIS A 148 -16.20 -0.63 -13.48
C HIS A 148 -15.47 -1.29 -12.31
N ARG A 149 -15.88 -0.99 -11.07
CA ARG A 149 -15.38 -1.62 -9.84
C ARG A 149 -15.66 -3.11 -9.82
N VAL A 150 -16.80 -3.56 -10.34
CA VAL A 150 -17.09 -4.99 -10.52
C VAL A 150 -16.05 -5.66 -11.43
N ASN A 151 -15.61 -5.01 -12.50
CA ASN A 151 -14.55 -5.57 -13.35
C ASN A 151 -13.18 -5.56 -12.63
N LEU A 152 -12.81 -4.45 -11.98
CA LEU A 152 -11.56 -4.32 -11.22
C LEU A 152 -11.44 -5.42 -10.15
N MET A 153 -12.54 -5.70 -9.45
CA MET A 153 -12.60 -6.63 -8.32
C MET A 153 -13.10 -8.03 -8.68
N ASN A 154 -13.23 -8.36 -9.96
CA ASN A 154 -13.64 -9.70 -10.37
C ASN A 154 -12.50 -10.71 -10.16
N PRO A 155 -12.65 -11.72 -9.29
CA PRO A 155 -11.61 -12.73 -9.05
C PRO A 155 -11.37 -13.64 -10.26
N ASP A 156 -12.34 -13.74 -11.18
CA ASP A 156 -12.27 -14.60 -12.35
C ASP A 156 -11.35 -14.04 -13.46
N PHE A 157 -10.85 -12.81 -13.31
CA PHE A 157 -9.85 -12.26 -14.22
C PHE A 157 -8.44 -12.53 -13.71
N SER A 158 -7.59 -13.06 -14.60
CA SER A 158 -6.16 -13.34 -14.37
C SER A 158 -5.27 -12.52 -15.32
N GLU A 159 -5.82 -11.96 -16.40
CA GLU A 159 -5.07 -11.28 -17.44
C GLU A 159 -5.59 -9.86 -17.66
N THR A 160 -4.70 -8.95 -18.03
CA THR A 160 -5.07 -7.58 -18.35
C THR A 160 -4.24 -6.99 -19.49
N GLY A 161 -4.80 -5.97 -20.13
CA GLY A 161 -4.08 -5.08 -21.01
C GLY A 161 -4.62 -3.67 -20.84
N VAL A 162 -3.73 -2.72 -20.62
CA VAL A 162 -4.05 -1.31 -20.46
C VAL A 162 -3.45 -0.47 -21.59
N GLY A 163 -4.11 0.63 -21.92
CA GLY A 163 -3.67 1.50 -23.00
C GLY A 163 -4.16 2.93 -22.86
N GLN A 164 -3.23 3.87 -22.73
CA GLN A 164 -3.53 5.31 -22.76
C GLN A 164 -3.36 5.85 -24.18
N ALA A 165 -4.27 6.72 -24.61
CA ALA A 165 -4.09 7.59 -25.75
C ALA A 165 -4.27 9.04 -25.31
N MET A 166 -3.34 9.91 -25.72
CA MET A 166 -3.30 11.31 -25.31
C MET A 166 -3.41 12.23 -26.51
N GLY A 167 -4.13 13.35 -26.37
CA GLY A 167 -4.21 14.37 -27.41
C GLY A 167 -5.43 15.26 -27.29
N ALA A 168 -5.69 16.03 -28.35
CA ALA A 168 -6.90 16.83 -28.45
C ALA A 168 -8.13 15.93 -28.62
N TYR A 169 -9.20 16.23 -27.89
CA TYR A 169 -10.43 15.45 -27.92
C TYR A 169 -11.65 16.36 -27.84
N THR A 170 -12.67 16.05 -28.65
CA THR A 170 -13.93 16.78 -28.66
C THR A 170 -15.06 15.86 -28.18
N ILE A 171 -15.78 16.29 -27.15
CA ILE A 171 -16.96 15.58 -26.64
C ILE A 171 -18.03 16.59 -26.26
N ASN A 172 -19.29 16.31 -26.60
CA ASN A 172 -20.44 17.17 -26.33
C ASN A 172 -20.26 18.64 -26.78
N GLY A 173 -19.52 18.86 -27.87
CA GLY A 173 -19.25 20.20 -28.42
C GLY A 173 -18.15 21.00 -27.72
N ALA A 174 -17.51 20.45 -26.67
CA ALA A 174 -16.34 21.01 -26.02
C ALA A 174 -15.06 20.34 -26.52
N THR A 175 -14.01 21.12 -26.79
CA THR A 175 -12.69 20.62 -27.21
C THR A 175 -11.68 20.84 -26.10
N TYR A 176 -11.04 19.76 -25.68
CA TYR A 176 -9.94 19.76 -24.71
C TYR A 176 -8.63 19.58 -25.45
N GLY A 177 -7.69 20.50 -25.25
CA GLY A 177 -6.39 20.50 -25.94
C GLY A 177 -5.42 19.43 -25.44
N SER A 178 -5.60 18.96 -24.20
CA SER A 178 -4.84 17.87 -23.59
C SER A 178 -5.80 16.94 -22.88
N SER A 179 -6.01 15.76 -23.46
CA SER A 179 -6.95 14.74 -22.97
C SER A 179 -6.29 13.38 -22.89
N SER A 180 -6.75 12.58 -21.94
CA SER A 180 -6.39 11.18 -21.79
C SER A 180 -7.62 10.29 -21.96
N LEU A 181 -7.59 9.43 -22.97
CA LEU A 181 -8.49 8.29 -23.12
C LEU A 181 -7.75 7.04 -22.66
N PHE A 182 -8.39 6.26 -21.80
CA PHE A 182 -7.79 5.08 -21.21
C PHE A 182 -8.72 3.89 -21.37
N THR A 183 -8.15 2.75 -21.76
CA THR A 183 -8.87 1.48 -21.86
C THR A 183 -8.13 0.45 -21.03
N GLN A 184 -8.87 -0.33 -20.27
CA GLN A 184 -8.40 -1.49 -19.53
C GLN A 184 -9.22 -2.69 -19.99
N LYS A 185 -8.56 -3.71 -20.50
CA LYS A 185 -9.14 -4.99 -20.89
C LYS A 185 -8.79 -6.02 -19.86
N PHE A 186 -9.77 -6.80 -19.44
CA PHE A 186 -9.59 -7.93 -18.54
C PHE A 186 -9.91 -9.20 -19.28
N ALA A 187 -9.20 -10.27 -18.96
CA ALA A 187 -9.51 -11.57 -19.50
C ALA A 187 -9.11 -12.70 -18.55
N ASP A 188 -9.63 -13.88 -18.86
CA ASP A 188 -9.10 -15.14 -18.38
C ASP A 188 -9.31 -16.19 -19.47
N ALA A 189 -8.33 -17.08 -19.62
CA ALA A 189 -8.39 -18.23 -20.51
C ALA A 189 -7.77 -19.48 -19.85
N GLY A 190 -7.80 -19.55 -18.51
CA GLY A 190 -7.28 -20.67 -17.73
C GLY A 190 -5.76 -20.78 -17.75
N ARG A 191 -5.04 -19.66 -17.75
CA ARG A 191 -3.58 -19.60 -17.67
C ARG A 191 -3.15 -18.99 -16.35
N THR A 192 -1.99 -19.41 -15.86
CA THR A 192 -1.39 -18.94 -14.61
C THR A 192 -0.03 -18.31 -14.88
N TYR A 193 0.28 -17.26 -14.12
CA TYR A 193 1.44 -16.42 -14.34
C TYR A 193 2.17 -16.10 -13.04
N ILE A 194 3.50 -16.00 -13.14
CA ILE A 194 4.31 -15.20 -12.24
C ILE A 194 4.47 -13.83 -12.90
N THR A 195 4.07 -12.77 -12.21
CA THR A 195 4.16 -11.39 -12.70
C THR A 195 4.76 -10.49 -11.62
N GLY A 196 5.10 -9.25 -11.96
CA GLY A 196 5.64 -8.30 -11.00
C GLY A 196 6.47 -7.23 -11.67
N VAL A 197 7.23 -6.51 -10.87
CA VAL A 197 8.17 -5.46 -11.29
C VAL A 197 9.55 -5.70 -10.69
N VAL A 198 10.58 -5.26 -11.42
CA VAL A 198 11.91 -5.01 -10.83
C VAL A 198 12.12 -3.51 -10.73
N ILE A 199 12.36 -3.01 -9.52
CA ILE A 199 12.46 -1.57 -9.22
C ILE A 199 13.75 -1.22 -8.50
N ASP A 200 14.19 0.02 -8.65
CA ASP A 200 15.16 0.65 -7.74
C ASP A 200 14.39 1.57 -6.78
N ASP A 201 13.94 0.95 -5.69
CA ASP A 201 13.11 1.50 -4.62
C ASP A 201 13.93 2.45 -3.74
N ARG A 202 13.96 3.74 -4.07
CA ARG A 202 14.87 4.70 -3.43
C ARG A 202 14.28 5.37 -2.21
N ASP A 203 12.97 5.48 -2.15
CA ASP A 203 12.25 6.03 -1.00
C ASP A 203 11.81 4.96 -0.01
N GLY A 204 11.90 3.67 -0.39
CA GLY A 204 11.70 2.54 0.51
C GLY A 204 10.23 2.21 0.71
N ASP A 205 9.33 2.72 -0.13
CA ASP A 205 7.89 2.47 -0.03
C ASP A 205 7.48 1.10 -0.60
N ARG A 206 8.40 0.44 -1.31
CA ARG A 206 8.25 -0.89 -1.92
C ARG A 206 7.09 -0.98 -2.91
N PHE A 207 6.69 0.13 -3.49
CA PHE A 207 5.72 0.23 -4.57
C PHE A 207 6.42 0.71 -5.85
N TYR A 208 5.74 0.60 -6.98
CA TYR A 208 6.30 1.08 -8.24
C TYR A 208 6.10 2.58 -8.37
N ASP A 209 7.20 3.32 -8.43
CA ASP A 209 7.18 4.69 -8.92
C ASP A 209 7.72 4.85 -10.35
N ILE A 210 7.22 5.89 -11.00
CA ILE A 210 7.65 6.24 -12.35
C ILE A 210 9.14 6.58 -12.33
N GLY A 211 9.91 5.79 -13.06
CA GLY A 211 11.36 5.94 -13.19
C GLY A 211 12.19 4.96 -12.34
N GLU A 212 11.54 4.17 -11.49
CA GLU A 212 12.21 3.14 -10.70
C GLU A 212 12.41 1.83 -11.46
N GLY A 213 11.51 1.54 -12.39
CA GLY A 213 11.53 0.32 -13.19
C GLY A 213 12.88 0.02 -13.83
N ARG A 214 13.30 -1.25 -13.75
CA ARG A 214 14.54 -1.76 -14.33
C ARG A 214 14.26 -2.77 -15.43
N GLY A 215 14.42 -2.32 -16.68
CA GLY A 215 14.29 -3.16 -17.87
C GLY A 215 15.51 -4.06 -18.14
N GLY A 216 15.27 -5.16 -18.85
CA GLY A 216 16.33 -6.09 -19.27
C GLY A 216 16.85 -7.02 -18.16
N ILE A 217 16.14 -7.14 -17.04
CA ILE A 217 16.43 -8.15 -16.03
C ILE A 217 15.90 -9.49 -16.53
N GLU A 218 16.78 -10.46 -16.69
CA GLU A 218 16.42 -11.84 -17.04
C GLU A 218 15.79 -12.52 -15.83
N ILE A 219 14.68 -13.22 -16.07
CA ILE A 219 13.91 -13.93 -15.05
C ILE A 219 13.75 -15.37 -15.50
N VAL A 220 14.31 -16.30 -14.74
CA VAL A 220 14.27 -17.73 -15.04
C VAL A 220 13.55 -18.45 -13.90
N ALA A 221 12.38 -19.03 -14.18
CA ALA A 221 11.67 -19.89 -13.24
C ALA A 221 11.96 -21.35 -13.56
N THR A 222 12.64 -22.05 -12.66
CA THR A 222 12.99 -23.47 -12.78
C THR A 222 12.09 -24.31 -11.87
N GLY A 223 11.23 -25.13 -12.46
CA GLY A 223 10.36 -26.06 -11.75
C GLY A 223 10.59 -27.51 -12.18
N ALA A 224 9.74 -28.42 -11.71
CA ALA A 224 9.85 -29.85 -12.00
C ALA A 224 9.79 -30.18 -13.51
N ALA A 225 9.06 -29.37 -14.29
CA ALA A 225 8.91 -29.55 -15.74
C ALA A 225 10.05 -28.90 -16.57
N GLY A 226 11.00 -28.22 -15.92
CA GLY A 226 12.10 -27.50 -16.58
C GLY A 226 12.08 -25.99 -16.27
N ALA A 227 12.90 -25.25 -17.00
CA ALA A 227 13.02 -23.80 -16.87
C ALA A 227 12.23 -23.07 -17.96
N VAL A 228 11.53 -22.01 -17.56
CA VAL A 228 10.95 -21.01 -18.46
C VAL A 228 11.54 -19.65 -18.13
N ALA A 229 11.67 -18.79 -19.14
CA ALA A 229 12.34 -17.50 -18.97
C ALA A 229 11.58 -16.35 -19.64
N THR A 230 11.72 -15.17 -19.05
CA THR A 230 11.29 -13.88 -19.61
C THR A 230 12.30 -12.80 -19.23
N ALA A 231 12.05 -11.56 -19.62
CA ALA A 231 12.79 -10.42 -19.12
C ALA A 231 11.84 -9.27 -18.78
N THR A 232 12.26 -8.40 -17.88
CA THR A 232 11.52 -7.16 -17.61
C THR A 232 11.52 -6.25 -18.83
N TRP A 233 10.38 -5.60 -19.07
CA TRP A 233 10.22 -4.55 -20.08
C TRP A 233 10.92 -3.27 -19.63
N ASP A 234 11.02 -2.27 -20.51
CA ASP A 234 11.67 -0.97 -20.18
C ASP A 234 11.10 -0.32 -18.91
N ALA A 235 9.79 -0.49 -18.67
CA ALA A 235 9.11 0.01 -17.48
C ALA A 235 9.36 -0.83 -16.20
N GLY A 236 10.13 -1.92 -16.26
CA GLY A 236 10.45 -2.79 -15.12
C GLY A 236 9.48 -3.94 -14.87
N GLY A 237 8.28 -3.90 -15.43
CA GLY A 237 7.28 -4.98 -15.32
C GLY A 237 7.65 -6.24 -16.10
N TYR A 238 7.10 -7.38 -15.68
CA TYR A 238 7.22 -8.64 -16.41
C TYR A 238 5.98 -9.53 -16.23
N THR A 239 5.88 -10.53 -17.11
CA THR A 239 4.93 -11.63 -16.99
C THR A 239 5.58 -12.90 -17.53
N LEU A 240 5.46 -13.98 -16.78
CA LEU A 240 5.98 -15.30 -17.10
C LEU A 240 4.87 -16.34 -16.91
N GLN A 241 4.40 -16.92 -18.01
CA GLN A 241 3.42 -17.99 -17.93
C GLN A 241 4.07 -19.27 -17.39
N VAL A 242 3.45 -19.86 -16.38
CA VAL A 242 3.90 -21.12 -15.77
C VAL A 242 2.71 -22.04 -15.55
N ALA A 243 2.97 -23.34 -15.44
CA ALA A 243 1.97 -24.28 -14.93
C ALA A 243 1.90 -24.19 -13.39
N PRO A 244 0.85 -24.73 -12.75
CA PRO A 244 0.86 -24.88 -11.30
C PRO A 244 2.06 -25.72 -10.84
N GLY A 245 2.75 -25.26 -9.79
CA GLY A 245 3.95 -25.89 -9.26
C GLY A 245 4.82 -24.96 -8.45
N THR A 246 5.89 -25.50 -7.87
CA THR A 246 6.90 -24.74 -7.15
C THR A 246 8.12 -24.49 -8.05
N TYR A 247 8.58 -23.25 -8.05
CA TYR A 247 9.65 -22.74 -8.90
C TYR A 247 10.73 -22.07 -8.07
N THR A 248 11.99 -22.35 -8.41
CA THR A 248 13.10 -21.44 -8.08
C THR A 248 13.16 -20.37 -9.17
N VAL A 249 12.82 -19.13 -8.81
CA VAL A 249 12.82 -17.98 -9.71
C VAL A 249 14.08 -17.15 -9.47
N THR A 250 14.91 -17.04 -10.50
CA THR A 250 16.16 -16.28 -10.46
C THR A 250 16.04 -15.04 -11.32
N PHE A 251 16.36 -13.89 -10.74
CA PHE A 251 16.44 -12.60 -11.40
C PHE A 251 17.91 -12.24 -11.56
N SER A 252 18.35 -11.96 -12.78
CA SER A 252 19.74 -11.63 -13.09
C SER A 252 19.85 -10.55 -14.16
N GLY A 253 20.86 -9.69 -14.04
CA GLY A 253 21.09 -8.61 -14.99
C GLY A 253 22.08 -7.60 -14.44
N THR A 254 22.59 -6.72 -15.31
CA THR A 254 23.62 -5.73 -14.93
C THR A 254 23.15 -4.66 -13.96
N ALA A 255 21.83 -4.45 -13.85
CA ALA A 255 21.24 -3.54 -12.87
C ALA A 255 21.10 -4.15 -11.46
N LEU A 256 21.37 -5.44 -11.29
CA LEU A 256 21.42 -6.11 -9.98
C LEU A 256 22.88 -6.36 -9.59
N ALA A 257 23.25 -6.04 -8.34
CA ALA A 257 24.62 -6.28 -7.85
C ALA A 257 24.99 -7.77 -7.81
N SER A 258 23.99 -8.64 -7.63
CA SER A 258 24.06 -10.10 -7.71
C SER A 258 22.68 -10.67 -8.02
N PRO A 259 22.56 -11.92 -8.52
CA PRO A 259 21.26 -12.52 -8.78
C PRO A 259 20.38 -12.59 -7.53
N VAL A 260 19.10 -12.25 -7.68
CA VAL A 260 18.09 -12.41 -6.64
C VAL A 260 17.35 -13.71 -6.89
N VAL A 261 17.21 -14.56 -5.87
CA VAL A 261 16.55 -15.86 -5.99
C VAL A 261 15.34 -15.90 -5.05
N ARG A 262 14.21 -16.38 -5.55
CA ARG A 262 12.95 -16.58 -4.83
C ARG A 262 12.44 -18.00 -5.04
N THR A 263 11.77 -18.55 -4.03
CA THR A 263 10.99 -19.79 -4.19
C THR A 263 9.52 -19.41 -4.28
N VAL A 264 8.86 -19.79 -5.37
CA VAL A 264 7.50 -19.33 -5.71
C VAL A 264 6.62 -20.55 -5.97
N THR A 265 5.51 -20.67 -5.25
CA THR A 265 4.49 -21.70 -5.50
C THR A 265 3.32 -21.07 -6.23
N VAL A 266 3.00 -21.60 -7.41
CA VAL A 266 1.87 -21.16 -8.22
C VAL A 266 0.79 -22.22 -8.18
N GLY A 267 -0.42 -21.82 -7.77
CA GLY A 267 -1.61 -22.67 -7.72
C GLY A 267 -2.49 -22.48 -8.95
N ALA A 268 -3.80 -22.29 -8.72
CA ALA A 268 -4.75 -21.92 -9.77
C ALA A 268 -4.75 -20.41 -10.09
N ASP A 269 -4.16 -19.61 -9.19
CA ASP A 269 -4.11 -18.16 -9.28
C ASP A 269 -2.70 -17.69 -9.67
N ASN A 270 -2.65 -16.50 -10.28
CA ASN A 270 -1.40 -15.79 -10.50
C ASN A 270 -0.70 -15.43 -9.19
N VAL A 271 0.61 -15.25 -9.30
CA VAL A 271 1.46 -14.80 -8.20
C VAL A 271 2.22 -13.56 -8.64
N LYS A 272 2.23 -12.54 -7.76
CA LYS A 272 3.05 -11.34 -7.94
C LYS A 272 4.35 -11.49 -7.14
N VAL A 273 5.48 -11.26 -7.78
CA VAL A 273 6.81 -11.29 -7.18
C VAL A 273 7.57 -10.05 -7.65
N ASP A 274 7.73 -9.11 -6.74
CA ASP A 274 8.49 -7.90 -7.00
C ASP A 274 9.92 -8.06 -6.48
N VAL A 275 10.86 -7.41 -7.16
CA VAL A 275 12.27 -7.43 -6.78
C VAL A 275 12.80 -6.01 -6.76
N ARG A 276 13.52 -5.69 -5.70
CA ARG A 276 14.22 -4.41 -5.58
C ARG A 276 15.69 -4.62 -5.89
N VAL A 277 16.36 -3.65 -6.51
CA VAL A 277 17.81 -3.74 -6.72
C VAL A 277 18.57 -3.90 -5.40
N GLN A 278 17.99 -3.38 -4.32
CA GLN A 278 18.42 -3.47 -2.94
C GLN A 278 18.38 -4.91 -2.38
N ASP A 279 17.60 -5.82 -2.99
CA ASP A 279 17.51 -7.22 -2.55
C ASP A 279 18.73 -8.05 -2.97
N ALA A 280 19.57 -7.52 -3.87
CA ALA A 280 20.76 -8.21 -4.36
C ALA A 280 21.78 -8.43 -3.23
N GLY A 281 22.08 -9.69 -2.93
CA GLY A 281 22.99 -10.08 -1.85
C GLY A 281 22.30 -10.33 -0.50
N ALA A 282 20.98 -10.12 -0.41
CA ALA A 282 20.20 -10.60 0.73
C ALA A 282 20.11 -12.15 0.71
N PRO A 283 20.03 -12.83 1.88
CA PRO A 283 19.77 -14.26 1.94
C PRO A 283 18.51 -14.63 1.15
N THR A 284 18.43 -15.86 0.63
CA THR A 284 17.27 -16.33 -0.13
C THR A 284 15.99 -16.21 0.71
N ILE A 285 15.19 -15.17 0.45
CA ILE A 285 13.88 -14.99 1.06
C ILE A 285 12.90 -15.88 0.31
N GLY A 286 12.34 -16.87 1.00
CA GLY A 286 11.10 -17.52 0.55
C GLY A 286 9.98 -16.49 0.65
N ASP A 287 9.81 -15.70 -0.41
CA ASP A 287 8.79 -14.67 -0.50
C ASP A 287 7.48 -15.33 -0.87
N GLY A 288 6.92 -16.14 0.03
CA GLY A 288 5.70 -16.94 -0.16
C GLY A 288 4.73 -16.19 -1.05
N GLY A 289 4.76 -16.54 -2.34
CA GLY A 289 4.09 -15.75 -3.35
C GLY A 289 2.63 -15.64 -2.99
N GLN A 290 2.03 -14.45 -3.11
CA GLN A 290 0.64 -14.22 -2.73
C GLN A 290 -0.31 -15.24 -3.41
N THR A 291 -0.53 -16.36 -2.73
CA THR A 291 -1.52 -17.40 -3.00
C THR A 291 -1.98 -17.95 -1.64
N PRO A 292 -3.26 -18.30 -1.47
CA PRO A 292 -3.79 -18.73 -0.18
C PRO A 292 -3.16 -20.04 0.30
N GLY A 293 -2.33 -19.94 1.34
CA GLY A 293 -1.86 -21.08 2.12
C GLY A 293 -0.46 -21.59 1.75
N THR A 294 0.57 -20.84 2.14
CA THR A 294 1.73 -21.27 2.97
C THR A 294 2.70 -20.08 2.99
N GLY A 295 2.67 -19.32 4.09
CA GLY A 295 3.39 -18.04 4.20
C GLY A 295 2.59 -16.92 3.53
N VAL A 296 1.94 -16.07 4.31
CA VAL A 296 1.04 -15.03 3.82
C VAL A 296 1.75 -13.68 3.95
N PRO A 297 2.06 -12.97 2.86
CA PRO A 297 2.12 -11.52 2.82
C PRO A 297 0.76 -11.00 2.32
N VAL A 298 0.00 -10.28 3.14
CA VAL A 298 -1.27 -9.64 2.73
C VAL A 298 -0.99 -8.17 2.47
N ALA A 299 -1.39 -7.63 1.31
CA ALA A 299 -1.34 -6.19 1.07
C ALA A 299 -2.27 -5.43 2.05
N GLY A 300 -1.88 -4.21 2.45
CA GLY A 300 -2.73 -3.31 3.24
C GLY A 300 -2.48 -3.36 4.74
N ASP A 301 -3.35 -2.71 5.52
CA ASP A 301 -3.41 -2.68 7.00
C ASP A 301 -3.76 -4.07 7.63
N GLY A 302 -3.18 -5.13 7.08
CA GLY A 302 -3.63 -6.50 7.19
C GLY A 302 -3.53 -7.07 8.60
N THR A 303 -4.63 -7.70 9.05
CA THR A 303 -4.61 -8.60 10.20
C THR A 303 -4.24 -10.02 9.75
N LEU A 304 -3.02 -10.47 10.05
CA LEU A 304 -2.54 -11.84 9.85
C LEU A 304 -2.84 -12.69 11.08
N ARG A 305 -2.91 -14.02 10.96
CA ARG A 305 -3.06 -14.92 12.11
C ARG A 305 -1.95 -15.96 12.09
N LEU A 306 -1.29 -16.16 13.22
CA LEU A 306 -0.20 -17.12 13.35
C LEU A 306 -0.75 -18.54 13.24
N LEU A 307 -0.15 -19.34 12.36
CA LEU A 307 -0.50 -20.74 12.15
C LEU A 307 0.68 -21.67 12.50
N PRO A 308 0.42 -22.92 12.92
CA PRO A 308 1.46 -23.90 13.17
C PRO A 308 2.37 -24.11 11.95
N GLY A 309 3.68 -24.15 12.17
CA GLY A 309 4.69 -24.39 11.13
C GLY A 309 5.12 -23.16 10.34
N MET A 310 4.63 -21.97 10.68
CA MET A 310 5.18 -20.73 10.15
C MET A 310 6.59 -20.49 10.69
N GLU A 311 7.52 -20.15 9.82
CA GLU A 311 8.89 -19.78 10.20
C GLU A 311 9.11 -18.26 10.09
N ARG A 312 8.34 -17.58 9.23
CA ARG A 312 8.45 -16.14 8.99
C ARG A 312 7.10 -15.52 8.64
N VAL A 313 6.92 -14.24 8.96
CA VAL A 313 5.79 -13.39 8.58
C VAL A 313 6.35 -12.05 8.10
N ALA A 314 5.85 -11.55 6.97
CA ALA A 314 6.18 -10.22 6.48
C ALA A 314 4.88 -9.42 6.35
N GLY A 315 4.82 -8.24 6.98
CA GLY A 315 3.76 -7.29 6.70
C GLY A 315 4.08 -6.47 5.45
N THR A 316 3.18 -5.55 5.12
CA THR A 316 3.19 -4.80 3.86
C THR A 316 3.21 -3.29 4.09
N VAL A 317 2.50 -2.52 3.27
CA VAL A 317 2.36 -1.07 3.44
C VAL A 317 1.09 -0.83 4.24
N GLY A 318 1.22 -0.09 5.34
CA GLY A 318 0.12 0.18 6.25
C GLY A 318 0.45 -0.27 7.66
N LEU A 319 -0.58 -0.44 8.48
CA LEU A 319 -0.46 -0.98 9.83
C LEU A 319 -0.68 -2.49 9.79
N ASP A 320 0.37 -3.30 9.93
CA ASP A 320 0.25 -4.74 9.91
C ASP A 320 0.12 -5.34 11.32
N THR A 321 -0.86 -6.22 11.50
CA THR A 321 -1.13 -6.88 12.79
C THR A 321 -1.07 -8.39 12.69
N LEU A 322 -0.14 -9.03 13.37
CA LEU A 322 -0.15 -10.49 13.58
C LEU A 322 -0.97 -10.88 14.81
N VAL A 323 -2.02 -11.67 14.62
CA VAL A 323 -2.84 -12.25 15.68
C VAL A 323 -2.25 -13.59 16.10
N VAL A 324 -2.05 -13.76 17.40
CA VAL A 324 -1.54 -15.00 18.00
C VAL A 324 -2.55 -15.44 19.06
N ASP A 325 -3.07 -16.66 18.95
CA ASP A 325 -4.04 -17.21 19.92
C ASP A 325 -3.33 -17.74 21.16
N ALA A 326 -2.73 -16.82 21.89
CA ALA A 326 -2.07 -17.08 23.15
C ALA A 326 -2.11 -15.80 23.99
N GLY A 327 -2.07 -15.95 25.32
CA GLY A 327 -1.84 -14.81 26.21
C GLY A 327 -0.35 -14.45 26.30
N ARG A 328 -0.05 -13.25 26.80
CA ARG A 328 1.32 -12.71 26.95
C ARG A 328 2.26 -13.67 27.66
N GLY A 329 1.78 -14.38 28.69
CA GLY A 329 2.57 -15.34 29.45
C GLY A 329 2.97 -16.63 28.71
N ALA A 330 2.39 -16.88 27.53
CA ALA A 330 2.65 -18.06 26.72
C ALA A 330 3.53 -17.79 25.50
N ILE A 331 3.93 -16.52 25.29
CA ILE A 331 4.76 -16.12 24.17
C ILE A 331 6.10 -15.51 24.63
N VAL A 332 7.07 -15.53 23.73
CA VAL A 332 8.31 -14.75 23.82
C VAL A 332 8.38 -13.86 22.59
N VAL A 333 8.55 -12.55 22.79
CA VAL A 333 8.77 -11.56 21.74
C VAL A 333 10.17 -11.00 21.92
N ASP A 334 10.96 -10.92 20.85
CA ASP A 334 12.32 -10.40 20.90
C ASP A 334 12.61 -9.52 19.68
N VAL A 335 12.90 -8.23 19.93
CA VAL A 335 13.25 -7.25 18.90
C VAL A 335 14.75 -7.34 18.61
N GLN A 336 15.10 -7.60 17.35
CA GLN A 336 16.48 -7.80 16.93
C GLN A 336 17.16 -6.47 16.58
N PRO A 337 18.51 -6.39 16.64
CA PRO A 337 19.26 -5.18 16.27
C PRO A 337 19.08 -4.72 14.82
N ASP A 338 18.63 -5.60 13.93
CA ASP A 338 18.32 -5.28 12.53
C ASP A 338 16.87 -4.78 12.32
N GLY A 339 16.11 -4.62 13.41
CA GLY A 339 14.72 -4.17 13.41
C GLY A 339 13.70 -5.27 13.12
N SER A 340 14.12 -6.52 12.88
CA SER A 340 13.20 -7.65 12.83
C SER A 340 12.70 -8.04 14.22
N VAL A 341 11.54 -8.69 14.31
CA VAL A 341 10.98 -9.18 15.58
C VAL A 341 10.89 -10.69 15.50
N THR A 342 11.11 -11.41 16.60
CA THR A 342 10.79 -12.84 16.67
C THR A 342 9.67 -13.10 17.66
N VAL A 343 8.76 -14.01 17.32
CA VAL A 343 7.66 -14.44 18.21
C VAL A 343 7.69 -15.96 18.34
N ALA A 344 7.81 -16.47 19.56
CA ALA A 344 7.74 -17.89 19.87
C ALA A 344 6.57 -18.18 20.81
N VAL A 345 5.78 -19.22 20.51
CA VAL A 345 4.60 -19.61 21.33
C VAL A 345 4.84 -20.96 21.98
N GLY A 346 4.70 -21.05 23.31
CA GLY A 346 4.72 -22.32 24.04
C GLY A 346 6.00 -23.17 23.87
N GLY A 347 7.14 -22.53 23.58
CA GLY A 347 8.43 -23.20 23.34
C GLY A 347 8.61 -23.77 21.92
N ALA A 348 7.71 -23.45 20.99
CA ALA A 348 7.91 -23.72 19.56
C ALA A 348 9.08 -22.91 18.99
N ALA A 349 9.54 -23.28 17.79
CA ALA A 349 10.54 -22.51 17.06
C ALA A 349 10.06 -21.06 16.86
N PRO A 350 10.92 -20.04 17.06
CA PRO A 350 10.54 -18.66 16.83
C PRO A 350 10.16 -18.37 15.39
N VAL A 351 9.18 -17.51 15.21
CA VAL A 351 8.72 -16.99 13.91
C VAL A 351 9.29 -15.60 13.72
N VAL A 352 10.00 -15.37 12.61
CA VAL A 352 10.62 -14.07 12.32
C VAL A 352 9.62 -13.15 11.62
N LEU A 353 9.34 -12.00 12.22
CA LEU A 353 8.51 -10.94 11.68
C LEU A 353 9.37 -9.84 11.06
N THR A 354 8.98 -9.39 9.87
CA THR A 354 9.57 -8.23 9.20
C THR A 354 8.48 -7.29 8.74
N SER A 355 8.60 -5.98 8.99
CA SER A 355 7.57 -4.99 8.64
C SER A 355 6.19 -5.35 9.20
N VAL A 356 6.14 -5.77 10.47
CA VAL A 356 4.88 -6.01 11.21
C VAL A 356 4.87 -5.06 12.40
N GLU A 357 3.90 -4.16 12.45
CA GLU A 357 3.83 -3.11 13.47
C GLU A 357 3.14 -3.57 14.75
N ARG A 358 2.33 -4.64 14.70
CA ARG A 358 1.54 -5.11 15.84
C ARG A 358 1.55 -6.62 15.97
N VAL A 359 1.60 -7.12 17.20
CA VAL A 359 1.24 -8.51 17.53
C VAL A 359 0.10 -8.49 18.55
N ARG A 360 -1.09 -8.91 18.12
CA ARG A 360 -2.31 -9.01 18.95
C ARG A 360 -2.44 -10.39 19.57
N LEU A 361 -2.63 -10.41 20.88
CA LEU A 361 -2.83 -11.59 21.73
C LEU A 361 -4.24 -11.63 22.30
N ASP A 362 -4.56 -12.72 23.01
CA ASP A 362 -5.84 -12.88 23.70
C ASP A 362 -6.03 -11.86 24.84
N ASP A 363 -4.93 -11.34 25.40
CA ASP A 363 -4.90 -10.47 26.59
C ASP A 363 -4.19 -9.12 26.38
N GLY A 364 -3.91 -8.74 25.13
CA GLY A 364 -3.34 -7.42 24.80
C GLY A 364 -2.66 -7.38 23.43
N THR A 365 -2.03 -6.25 23.11
CA THR A 365 -1.27 -6.07 21.87
C THR A 365 0.10 -5.48 22.18
N VAL A 366 1.14 -5.94 21.49
CA VAL A 366 2.46 -5.29 21.47
C VAL A 366 2.65 -4.55 20.14
N ALA A 367 3.14 -3.32 20.22
CA ALA A 367 3.37 -2.42 19.11
C ALA A 367 4.86 -2.18 18.86
N PHE A 368 5.29 -2.21 17.59
CA PHE A 368 6.69 -2.01 17.17
C PHE A 368 6.91 -0.75 16.33
N ASP A 369 5.85 0.00 15.99
CA ASP A 369 5.94 1.32 15.33
C ASP A 369 6.35 2.41 16.34
N VAL A 370 7.55 2.27 16.91
CA VAL A 370 8.11 3.22 17.89
C VAL A 370 8.27 4.64 17.35
N ASP A 371 8.26 4.81 16.03
CA ASP A 371 8.21 6.10 15.34
C ASP A 371 6.80 6.48 14.83
N GLY A 372 5.87 5.53 14.83
CA GLY A 372 4.49 5.63 14.38
C GLY A 372 3.51 6.02 15.50
N ALA A 373 2.29 5.48 15.41
CA ALA A 373 1.18 5.82 16.30
C ALA A 373 1.46 5.45 17.76
N ALA A 374 2.02 4.25 18.02
CA ALA A 374 2.30 3.82 19.39
C ALA A 374 3.40 4.66 20.04
N GLY A 375 4.48 4.92 19.30
CA GLY A 375 5.54 5.80 19.76
C GLY A 375 5.04 7.21 20.11
N LYS A 376 4.25 7.82 19.21
CA LYS A 376 3.68 9.16 19.43
C LYS A 376 2.76 9.20 20.64
N ALA A 377 1.89 8.21 20.81
CA ALA A 377 1.00 8.13 21.96
C ALA A 377 1.80 7.98 23.27
N TYR A 378 2.80 7.10 23.30
CA TYR A 378 3.64 6.88 24.47
C TYR A 378 4.38 8.17 24.88
N ARG A 379 5.01 8.84 23.90
CA ARG A 379 5.74 10.10 24.14
C ARG A 379 4.83 11.24 24.57
N LEU A 380 3.55 11.24 24.18
CA LEU A 380 2.61 12.28 24.64
C LEU A 380 2.23 12.12 26.09
N TYR A 381 2.02 10.89 26.56
CA TYR A 381 1.78 10.60 27.99
C TYR A 381 2.98 11.01 28.84
N GLU A 382 4.18 10.66 28.40
CA GLU A 382 5.41 11.02 29.08
C GLU A 382 5.54 12.56 29.15
N ALA A 383 5.41 13.23 28.00
CA ALA A 383 5.55 14.68 27.92
C ALA A 383 4.49 15.44 28.73
N ALA A 384 3.24 14.97 28.68
CA ALA A 384 2.12 15.65 29.30
C ALA A 384 1.99 15.36 30.80
N PHE A 385 2.35 14.15 31.25
CA PHE A 385 2.01 13.67 32.60
C PHE A 385 3.21 13.11 33.39
N ASP A 386 4.41 13.08 32.81
CA ASP A 386 5.64 12.54 33.42
C ASP A 386 5.45 11.14 34.02
N ARG A 387 4.77 10.27 33.27
CA ARG A 387 4.52 8.89 33.69
C ARG A 387 4.47 7.93 32.51
N THR A 388 4.75 6.67 32.80
CA THR A 388 4.40 5.57 31.89
C THR A 388 2.88 5.57 31.67
N PRO A 389 2.40 5.46 30.41
CA PRO A 389 0.99 5.30 30.11
C PRO A 389 0.41 4.06 30.81
N ASP A 390 -0.88 4.10 31.15
CA ASP A 390 -1.62 2.89 31.45
C ASP A 390 -2.03 2.19 30.14
N GLU A 391 -2.04 0.86 30.11
CA GLU A 391 -2.19 0.08 28.88
C GLU A 391 -3.52 0.38 28.13
N GLY A 392 -4.62 0.60 28.85
CA GLY A 392 -5.93 0.88 28.23
C GLY A 392 -6.06 2.31 27.71
N GLY A 393 -5.59 3.30 28.47
CA GLY A 393 -5.51 4.68 28.01
C GLY A 393 -4.55 4.85 26.84
N LEU A 394 -3.45 4.09 26.82
CA LEU A 394 -2.52 4.06 25.69
C LEU A 394 -3.18 3.47 24.45
N GLY A 395 -3.85 2.32 24.57
CA GLY A 395 -4.57 1.67 23.47
C GLY A 395 -5.61 2.58 22.81
N PHE A 396 -6.34 3.36 23.62
CA PHE A 396 -7.28 4.36 23.11
C PHE A 396 -6.60 5.39 22.19
N TRP A 397 -5.50 6.01 22.64
CA TRP A 397 -4.83 7.06 21.86
C TRP A 397 -4.08 6.51 20.65
N ILE A 398 -3.55 5.28 20.72
CA ILE A 398 -3.02 4.57 19.56
C ILE A 398 -4.11 4.44 18.50
N GLY A 399 -5.30 3.96 18.87
CA GLY A 399 -6.42 3.85 17.92
C GLY A 399 -6.86 5.19 17.31
N VAL A 400 -6.76 6.29 18.07
CA VAL A 400 -7.03 7.65 17.55
C VAL A 400 -5.98 8.07 16.51
N PHE A 401 -4.70 7.75 16.74
CA PHE A 401 -3.64 8.01 15.77
C PHE A 401 -3.76 7.11 14.53
N ASP A 402 -4.06 5.83 14.70
CA ASP A 402 -4.28 4.88 13.61
C ASP A 402 -5.44 5.32 12.71
N ALA A 403 -6.44 6.00 13.27
CA ALA A 403 -7.55 6.62 12.52
C ALA A 403 -7.17 7.94 11.81
N GLY A 404 -5.89 8.35 11.83
CA GLY A 404 -5.36 9.50 11.10
C GLY A 404 -5.36 10.83 11.86
N ALA A 405 -5.59 10.83 13.18
CA ALA A 405 -5.52 12.07 13.96
C ALA A 405 -4.11 12.66 13.98
N SER A 406 -4.01 13.99 13.90
CA SER A 406 -2.72 14.67 14.01
C SER A 406 -2.22 14.69 15.46
N ILE A 407 -0.90 14.75 15.63
CA ILE A 407 -0.28 14.86 16.97
C ILE A 407 -0.72 16.14 17.70
N GLN A 408 -0.97 17.23 16.95
CA GLN A 408 -1.47 18.48 17.50
C GLN A 408 -2.88 18.32 18.07
N ALA A 409 -3.77 17.60 17.37
CA ALA A 409 -5.13 17.36 17.84
C ALA A 409 -5.16 16.50 19.11
N VAL A 410 -4.34 15.45 19.15
CA VAL A 410 -4.22 14.58 20.33
C VAL A 410 -3.57 15.33 21.50
N ALA A 411 -2.48 16.06 21.26
CA ALA A 411 -1.83 16.89 22.29
C ALA A 411 -2.77 17.93 22.89
N ALA A 412 -3.59 18.60 22.07
CA ALA A 412 -4.62 19.52 22.55
C ALA A 412 -5.64 18.82 23.46
N ALA A 413 -6.02 17.59 23.15
CA ALA A 413 -6.91 16.80 23.98
C ALA A 413 -6.29 16.39 25.32
N PHE A 414 -4.98 16.09 25.35
CA PHE A 414 -4.24 15.85 26.60
C PHE A 414 -4.22 17.10 27.48
N VAL A 415 -3.84 18.25 26.94
CA VAL A 415 -3.82 19.54 27.68
C VAL A 415 -5.21 19.92 28.18
N GLY A 416 -6.25 19.66 27.39
CA GLY A 416 -7.64 19.92 27.75
C GLY A 416 -8.28 18.88 28.68
N SER A 417 -7.56 17.83 29.08
CA SER A 417 -8.11 16.72 29.86
C SER A 417 -8.34 17.07 31.33
N ALA A 418 -9.27 16.37 31.97
CA ALA A 418 -9.49 16.47 33.41
C ALA A 418 -8.26 16.02 34.21
N GLU A 419 -7.47 15.08 33.69
CA GLU A 419 -6.21 14.61 34.29
C GLU A 419 -5.17 15.74 34.32
N PHE A 420 -4.95 16.42 33.19
CA PHE A 420 -4.02 17.55 33.12
C PHE A 420 -4.42 18.68 34.09
N ALA A 421 -5.70 19.03 34.11
CA ALA A 421 -6.24 20.02 35.03
C ALA A 421 -6.11 19.59 36.51
N SER A 422 -6.26 18.30 36.80
CA SER A 422 -6.12 17.77 38.17
C SER A 422 -4.66 17.71 38.65
N LEU A 423 -3.72 17.43 37.74
CA LEU A 423 -2.29 17.31 38.07
C LEU A 423 -1.64 18.68 38.25
N TYR A 424 -1.93 19.63 37.36
CA TYR A 424 -1.20 20.90 37.30
C TYR A 424 -2.04 22.12 37.68
N GLY A 425 -3.37 21.98 37.74
CA GLY A 425 -4.26 23.10 37.96
C GLY A 425 -4.24 24.10 36.80
N GLN A 426 -4.59 25.36 37.10
CA GLN A 426 -4.51 26.45 36.12
C GLN A 426 -3.10 27.04 36.16
N VAL A 427 -2.32 26.76 35.12
CA VAL A 427 -0.98 27.36 34.90
C VAL A 427 -1.04 28.39 33.79
N ASP A 428 -0.29 29.49 33.95
CA ASP A 428 -0.04 30.44 32.88
C ASP A 428 0.96 29.86 31.86
N ASP A 429 1.23 30.59 30.78
CA ASP A 429 2.05 30.07 29.68
C ASP A 429 3.50 29.82 30.09
N ALA A 430 4.05 30.66 30.98
CA ALA A 430 5.37 30.46 31.54
C ALA A 430 5.43 29.19 32.42
N GLY A 431 4.43 28.98 33.28
CA GLY A 431 4.30 27.76 34.07
C GLY A 431 4.09 26.51 33.23
N PHE A 432 3.31 26.61 32.14
CA PHE A 432 3.10 25.51 31.21
C PHE A 432 4.41 25.08 30.52
N VAL A 433 5.19 26.02 29.99
CA VAL A 433 6.48 25.72 29.34
C VAL A 433 7.47 25.12 30.34
N ASP A 434 7.52 25.65 31.56
CA ASP A 434 8.39 25.15 32.63
C ASP A 434 8.01 23.71 33.06
N LEU A 435 6.73 23.35 33.03
CA LEU A 435 6.28 21.97 33.24
C LEU A 435 6.79 21.02 32.15
N LEU A 436 6.64 21.37 30.88
CA LEU A 436 7.09 20.50 29.77
C LEU A 436 8.60 20.24 29.82
N TYR A 437 9.40 21.26 30.13
CA TYR A 437 10.84 21.10 30.33
C TYR A 437 11.16 20.15 31.49
N ARG A 438 10.43 20.22 32.60
CA ARG A 438 10.65 19.31 33.73
C ARG A 438 10.21 17.89 33.43
N ASN A 439 9.04 17.71 32.85
CA ASN A 439 8.52 16.39 32.49
C ASN A 439 9.48 15.66 31.54
N ILE A 440 10.00 16.36 30.53
CA ILE A 440 10.77 15.71 29.45
C ILE A 440 12.28 15.70 29.71
N LEU A 441 12.83 16.79 30.24
CA LEU A 441 14.29 16.94 30.39
C LEU A 441 14.78 16.74 31.82
N ASP A 442 13.88 16.53 32.79
CA ASP A 442 14.20 16.50 34.24
C ASP A 442 14.98 17.72 34.72
N ARG A 443 14.85 18.86 34.02
CA ARG A 443 15.56 20.10 34.33
C ARG A 443 14.73 21.32 33.98
N ALA A 444 15.12 22.47 34.52
CA ALA A 444 14.59 23.74 34.07
C ALA A 444 15.01 24.02 32.61
N GLY A 445 14.10 24.66 31.86
CA GLY A 445 14.39 25.15 30.52
C GLY A 445 15.45 26.24 30.53
N GLU A 446 16.31 26.24 29.52
CA GLU A 446 17.28 27.32 29.33
C GLU A 446 16.56 28.63 28.96
N ALA A 447 17.09 29.76 29.43
CA ALA A 447 16.42 31.06 29.32
C ALA A 447 16.01 31.43 27.87
N GLY A 448 16.84 31.07 26.88
CA GLY A 448 16.55 31.32 25.47
C GLY A 448 15.41 30.44 24.93
N GLY A 449 15.39 29.15 25.28
CA GLY A 449 14.36 28.22 24.85
C GLY A 449 13.00 28.52 25.51
N THR A 450 12.99 28.78 26.82
CA THR A 450 11.78 29.20 27.53
C THR A 450 11.21 30.51 26.95
N ALA A 451 12.06 31.51 26.67
CA ALA A 451 11.61 32.77 26.09
C ALA A 451 11.03 32.59 24.68
N TYR A 452 11.61 31.69 23.87
CA TYR A 452 11.10 31.35 22.56
C TYR A 452 9.68 30.79 22.63
N TRP A 453 9.44 29.74 23.42
CA TRP A 453 8.12 29.11 23.51
C TRP A 453 7.04 30.03 24.08
N ILE A 454 7.40 30.87 25.05
CA ILE A 454 6.48 31.88 25.58
C ILE A 454 6.11 32.91 24.49
N SER A 455 7.06 33.29 23.63
CA SER A 455 6.78 34.18 22.49
C SER A 455 5.83 33.53 21.50
N GLU A 456 6.06 32.27 21.12
CA GLU A 456 5.19 31.55 20.18
C GLU A 456 3.75 31.43 20.71
N LEU A 457 3.58 31.16 22.01
CA LEU A 457 2.27 31.16 22.66
C LEU A 457 1.60 32.55 22.62
N ALA A 458 2.37 33.61 22.87
CA ALA A 458 1.88 34.99 22.78
C ALA A 458 1.48 35.39 21.34
N ASP A 459 2.17 34.84 20.34
CA ASP A 459 1.93 35.06 18.91
C ASP A 459 0.80 34.17 18.34
N GLY A 460 0.19 33.32 19.17
CA GLY A 460 -1.03 32.59 18.86
C GLY A 460 -0.88 31.09 18.61
N MET A 461 0.32 30.52 18.81
CA MET A 461 0.51 29.07 18.85
C MET A 461 -0.30 28.47 20.00
N SER A 462 -0.94 27.31 19.78
CA SER A 462 -1.71 26.67 20.85
C SER A 462 -0.79 25.90 21.81
N ARG A 463 -1.23 25.72 23.06
CA ARG A 463 -0.53 24.84 24.02
C ARG A 463 -0.44 23.38 23.53
N GLY A 464 -1.38 22.93 22.71
CA GLY A 464 -1.34 21.62 22.07
C GLY A 464 -0.19 21.51 21.06
N ASP A 465 0.06 22.56 20.27
CA ASP A 465 1.18 22.60 19.32
C ASP A 465 2.54 22.62 20.03
N VAL A 466 2.65 23.35 21.14
CA VAL A 466 3.85 23.35 21.98
C VAL A 466 4.08 21.96 22.58
N LEU A 467 3.06 21.34 23.20
CA LEU A 467 3.20 19.98 23.74
C LEU A 467 3.59 18.97 22.67
N ALA A 468 2.97 19.02 21.49
CA ALA A 468 3.32 18.13 20.38
C ALA A 468 4.80 18.30 19.95
N SER A 469 5.30 19.53 19.92
CA SER A 469 6.69 19.84 19.54
C SER A 469 7.69 19.31 20.56
N PHE A 470 7.37 19.46 21.84
CA PHE A 470 8.17 18.90 22.93
C PHE A 470 8.13 17.37 22.95
N SER A 471 6.95 16.79 22.74
CA SER A 471 6.72 15.35 22.80
C SER A 471 7.47 14.57 21.73
N ASP A 472 7.48 15.05 20.48
CA ASP A 472 8.17 14.37 19.38
C ASP A 472 9.58 14.90 19.10
N GLY A 473 10.06 15.81 19.95
CA GLY A 473 11.41 16.38 19.90
C GLY A 473 12.51 15.34 20.15
N THR A 474 13.72 15.65 19.68
CA THR A 474 14.90 14.77 19.77
C THR A 474 15.16 14.28 21.19
N GLU A 475 15.05 15.18 22.17
CA GLU A 475 15.32 14.85 23.57
C GLU A 475 14.32 13.84 24.13
N ASN A 476 13.02 13.98 23.84
CA ASN A 476 12.04 13.05 24.39
C ASN A 476 12.07 11.68 23.70
N ARG A 477 12.34 11.67 22.40
CA ARG A 477 12.63 10.43 21.66
C ARG A 477 13.80 9.68 22.26
N ALA A 478 14.87 10.38 22.63
CA ALA A 478 16.03 9.76 23.29
C ALA A 478 15.69 9.23 24.70
N ARG A 479 14.91 9.97 25.49
CA ARG A 479 14.49 9.57 26.84
C ARG A 479 13.59 8.33 26.84
N THR A 480 12.68 8.24 25.87
CA THR A 480 11.71 7.13 25.79
C THR A 480 12.24 5.92 25.04
N ALA A 481 13.36 6.03 24.31
CA ALA A 481 13.91 4.98 23.46
C ALA A 481 14.07 3.64 24.19
N ASP A 482 14.74 3.63 25.35
CA ASP A 482 14.97 2.41 26.12
C ASP A 482 13.66 1.79 26.63
N ALA A 483 12.68 2.61 27.00
CA ALA A 483 11.41 2.14 27.54
C ALA A 483 10.50 1.48 26.49
N ILE A 484 10.71 1.78 25.21
CA ILE A 484 9.90 1.28 24.09
C ILE A 484 10.68 0.33 23.16
N ALA A 485 11.96 0.09 23.44
CA ALA A 485 12.87 -0.70 22.58
C ALA A 485 12.37 -2.13 22.33
N ASP A 486 11.75 -2.75 23.34
CA ASP A 486 11.22 -4.12 23.27
C ASP A 486 9.76 -4.17 22.76
N GLY A 487 9.23 -3.03 22.28
CA GLY A 487 7.84 -2.86 21.89
C GLY A 487 6.95 -2.31 23.00
N ILE A 488 5.80 -1.76 22.60
CA ILE A 488 4.88 -1.02 23.46
C ILE A 488 3.62 -1.85 23.71
N TRP A 489 3.38 -2.21 24.97
CA TRP A 489 2.20 -2.99 25.36
C TRP A 489 0.97 -2.12 25.62
N TYR A 490 -0.18 -2.53 25.09
CA TYR A 490 -1.47 -1.89 25.31
C TYR A 490 -2.63 -2.91 25.26
N VAL A 491 -3.82 -2.53 25.73
CA VAL A 491 -5.04 -3.37 25.74
C VAL A 491 -6.25 -2.68 25.13
#